data_AF-A0A8G0P7R9-F1
#
_entry.id   AF-A0A8G0P7R9-F1
#
_cell.length_a   1.000
_cell.length_b   1.000
_cell.length_c   1.000
_cell.angle_alpha   90.00
_cell.angle_beta   90.00
_cell.angle_gamma   90.00
#
_symmetry.space_group_name_H-M   'P 1'
#
loop_
_entity.id
_entity.type
_entity.pdbx_description
1 polymer ?
#
loop_
_entity_poly.entity_id
_entity_poly.type
_entity_poly.pdbx_seq_one_letter_code
_entity_poly.pdbx_strand_id
1 'polypeptide(L)' 'MNTIYPIEFIINSGGQIINIKNHQEIINKFKERKLDLLTYFSGKINQAYIDKFEKTLTDRKKF' A
#
# COMPACT_ATOMS: atom_id res chain seq x y z
N MET A 1 -13.06 -10.94 -6.00
CA MET A 1 -11.93 -9.98 -5.87
C MET A 1 -11.46 -10.01 -4.43
N ASN A 2 -10.40 -10.74 -4.10
CA ASN A 2 -9.90 -10.81 -2.72
C ASN A 2 -9.24 -9.46 -2.40
N THR A 3 -9.86 -8.71 -1.49
CA THR A 3 -9.39 -7.42 -1.02
C THR A 3 -8.15 -7.60 -0.14
N ILE A 4 -7.21 -6.65 -0.19
CA ILE A 4 -6.12 -6.53 0.79
C ILE A 4 -6.77 -5.95 2.08
N TYR A 5 -7.53 -6.79 2.77
CA TYR A 5 -8.31 -6.43 3.97
C TYR A 5 -7.46 -6.63 5.23
N PRO A 6 -7.81 -5.94 6.31
CA PRO A 6 -7.54 -4.52 6.54
C PRO A 6 -6.03 -4.27 6.79
N ILE A 7 -5.55 -3.09 6.42
CA ILE A 7 -4.21 -2.63 6.83
C ILE A 7 -4.29 -2.27 8.31
N GLU A 8 -3.64 -3.06 9.17
CA GLU A 8 -3.56 -2.79 10.60
C GLU A 8 -2.44 -1.77 10.87
N PHE A 9 -2.80 -0.62 11.46
CA PHE A 9 -1.85 0.41 11.88
C PHE A 9 -1.42 0.20 13.33
N ILE A 10 -0.13 0.40 13.60
CA ILE A 10 0.41 0.48 14.96
C ILE A 10 0.47 1.96 15.33
N ILE A 11 -0.20 2.31 16.42
CA ILE A 11 -0.37 3.70 16.88
C ILE A 11 0.34 3.86 18.23
N ASN A 12 1.07 4.97 18.42
CA ASN A 12 1.69 5.29 19.71
C ASN A 12 0.69 5.94 20.69
N SER A 13 1.11 6.18 21.93
CA SER A 13 0.27 6.82 22.94
C SER A 13 -0.18 8.25 22.59
N GLY A 14 0.51 8.92 21.66
CA GLY A 14 0.17 10.23 21.14
C GLY A 14 -0.80 10.21 19.95
N GLY A 15 -1.30 9.04 19.54
CA GLY A 15 -2.23 8.91 18.42
C GLY A 15 -1.57 8.94 17.03
N GLN A 16 -0.24 8.87 16.94
CA GLN A 16 0.48 8.86 15.67
C GLN A 16 0.64 7.42 15.16
N ILE A 17 0.43 7.23 13.85
CA ILE A 17 0.76 5.97 13.18
C ILE A 17 2.27 5.87 13.11
N ILE A 18 2.83 4.84 13.76
CA ILE A 18 4.28 4.58 13.79
C ILE A 18 4.69 3.38 12.94
N ASN A 19 3.73 2.55 12.52
CA ASN A 19 4.00 1.41 11.66
C ASN A 19 2.72 0.81 11.05
N ILE A 20 2.92 -0.10 10.09
CA ILE A 20 1.89 -1.00 9.57
C ILE A 20 2.26 -2.43 9.98
N LYS A 21 1.31 -3.19 10.52
CA LYS A 21 1.51 -4.61 10.83
C LYS A 21 1.69 -5.42 9.55
N ASN A 22 2.61 -6.38 9.56
CA ASN A 22 2.95 -7.21 8.40
C ASN A 22 3.31 -6.39 7.14
N HIS A 23 3.91 -5.21 7.32
CA HIS A 23 4.22 -4.26 6.25
C HIS A 23 4.93 -4.89 5.04
N GLN A 24 5.92 -5.75 5.30
CA GLN A 24 6.66 -6.44 4.24
C GLN A 24 5.78 -7.43 3.45
N GLU A 25 4.87 -8.13 4.11
CA GLU A 25 3.92 -9.04 3.45
C GLU A 25 2.95 -8.27 2.56
N ILE A 26 2.50 -7.09 3.01
CA ILE A 26 1.64 -6.19 2.24
C ILE A 26 2.38 -5.67 1.00
N ILE A 27 3.65 -5.26 1.13
CA ILE A 27 4.49 -4.85 -0.01
C ILE A 27 4.60 -5.99 -1.03
N ASN A 28 4.85 -7.22 -0.58
CA ASN A 28 5.02 -8.37 -1.45
C ASN A 28 3.71 -8.68 -2.20
N LYS A 29 2.59 -8.79 -1.47
CA LYS A 29 1.24 -8.99 -2.05
C LYS A 29 0.86 -7.88 -3.04
N PHE A 30 1.22 -6.64 -2.76
CA PHE A 30 0.97 -5.53 -3.68
C PHE A 30 1.79 -5.68 -4.97
N LYS A 31 3.08 -5.99 -4.87
CA LYS A 31 3.95 -6.19 -6.05
C LYS A 31 3.45 -7.32 -6.95
N GLU A 32 3.03 -8.43 -6.36
CA GLU A 32 2.46 -9.58 -7.09
C GLU A 32 1.22 -9.19 -7.89
N ARG A 33 0.38 -8.28 -7.36
CA ARG A 33 -0.89 -7.87 -7.99
C ARG A 33 -0.79 -6.60 -8.82
N LYS A 34 0.34 -5.88 -8.79
CA LYS A 34 0.51 -4.58 -9.42
C LYS A 34 0.23 -4.64 -10.92
N LEU A 35 0.73 -5.67 -11.59
CA LEU A 35 0.52 -5.85 -13.03
C LEU A 35 -0.97 -5.96 -13.36
N ASP A 36 -1.68 -6.87 -12.68
CA ASP A 36 -3.12 -7.07 -12.85
C ASP A 36 -3.92 -5.79 -12.57
N LEU A 37 -3.52 -5.03 -11.54
CA LEU A 37 -4.14 -3.74 -11.22
C LEU A 37 -3.94 -2.71 -12.32
N LEU A 38 -2.74 -2.60 -12.90
CA LEU A 38 -2.45 -1.68 -14.00
C LEU A 38 -3.15 -2.08 -15.30
N THR A 39 -3.34 -3.38 -15.54
CA THR A 39 -4.10 -3.88 -16.69
C THR A 39 -5.59 -3.62 -16.54
N TYR A 40 -6.15 -3.84 -15.35
CA TYR A 40 -7.57 -3.62 -15.07
C TYR A 40 -7.93 -2.12 -14.98
N PHE A 41 -7.14 -1.36 -14.22
CA PHE A 41 -7.32 0.09 -14.03
C PHE A 41 -6.41 0.86 -14.99
N SER A 42 -6.83 0.93 -16.26
CA SER A 42 -6.10 1.66 -17.29
C SER A 42 -6.25 3.19 -17.17
N GLY A 43 -5.32 3.93 -17.77
CA GLY A 43 -5.36 5.39 -17.84
C GLY A 43 -4.43 6.10 -16.83
N LYS A 44 -4.03 7.33 -17.19
CA LYS A 44 -2.99 8.10 -16.49
C LYS A 44 -3.29 8.35 -15.01
N ILE A 45 -4.56 8.58 -14.67
CA ILE A 45 -4.97 8.86 -13.28
C ILE A 45 -4.77 7.62 -12.41
N ASN A 46 -5.19 6.45 -12.90
CA ASN A 46 -5.06 5.19 -12.18
C ASN A 46 -3.59 4.80 -12.01
N GLN A 47 -2.79 4.97 -13.06
CA GLN A 47 -1.35 4.74 -12.99
C GLN A 47 -0.67 5.65 -11.96
N ALA A 48 -0.97 6.95 -12.00
CA ALA A 48 -0.45 7.91 -11.01
C ALA A 48 -0.85 7.56 -9.57
N TYR A 49 -2.06 7.05 -9.37
CA TYR A 49 -2.51 6.59 -8.06
C TYR A 49 -1.72 5.35 -7.59
N ILE A 50 -1.61 4.32 -8.44
CA ILE A 50 -0.89 3.08 -8.14
C ILE A 50 0.58 3.37 -7.82
N ASP A 51 1.23 4.23 -8.61
CA ASP A 51 2.63 4.62 -8.40
C ASP A 51 2.80 5.42 -7.09
N LYS A 52 1.88 6.35 -6.80
CA LYS A 52 1.91 7.12 -5.54
C LYS A 52 1.69 6.23 -4.32
N PHE A 53 0.79 5.24 -4.44
CA PHE A 53 0.53 4.27 -3.39
C PHE A 53 1.78 3.41 -3.13
N GLU A 54 2.41 2.85 -4.17
CA GLU A 54 3.65 2.08 -4.02
C GLU A 54 4.76 2.89 -3.37
N LYS A 55 4.97 4.13 -3.82
CA LYS A 55 5.98 5.03 -3.24
C LYS A 55 5.71 5.28 -1.76
N THR A 56 4.46 5.52 -1.39
CA THR A 56 4.09 5.76 0.01
C THR A 56 4.21 4.50 0.85
N LEU A 57 3.85 3.33 0.30
CA LEU A 57 3.94 2.06 0.99
C LEU A 57 5.40 1.66 1.25
N THR A 58 6.33 1.97 0.35
CA THR A 58 7.75 1.59 0.49
C THR A 58 8.59 2.63 1.25
N ASP A 59 8.06 3.84 1.44
CA ASP A 59 8.74 4.92 2.16
C ASP A 59 8.58 4.77 3.68
N ARG A 60 9.59 4.15 4.31
CA ARG A 60 9.63 3.95 5.77
C ARG A 60 9.79 5.23 6.59
N LYS A 61 9.98 6.40 5.98
CA LYS A 61 10.05 7.69 6.70
C LYS A 61 8.68 8.33 6.94
N LYS A 62 7.61 7.75 6.39
CA LYS A 62 6.24 8.25 6.51
C LYS A 62 5.43 7.61 7.65
N PHE A 63 6.05 6.70 8.39
CA PHE A 63 5.53 6.06 9.58
C PHE A 63 6.50 6.35 10.73
#